data_AF-A0A1R3HWD9-F1
#
_entry.id   AF-A0A1R3HWD9-F1
#
_cell.length_a   1.000
_cell.length_b   1.000
_cell.length_c   1.000
_cell.angle_alpha   90.00
_cell.angle_beta   90.00
_cell.angle_gamma   90.00
#
_symmetry.space_group_name_H-M   'P 1'
#
loop_
_entity.id
_entity.type
_entity.pdbx_description
1 polymer ?
#
loop_
_entity_poly.entity_id
_entity_poly.type
_entity_poly.pdbx_seq_one_letter_code
_entity_poly.pdbx_strand_id
1 'polypeptide(L)'
;MAKAMKEKYNKYWGQVDKNNMLVYVVAVMDPKKKMKFVTFCIKKMYAEENDQGSSLLASINEALLALFGDYRRRANPSSDKGCEPQSQGNVDDDLGAAYGGDAMA
;
A
#
# COMPACT_ATOMS: atom_id res chain seq x y z
N MET A 1 -8.64 33.84 15.69
CA MET A 1 -7.88 33.27 14.56
C MET A 1 -7.72 31.75 14.64
N ALA A 2 -7.06 31.20 15.67
CA ALA A 2 -6.79 29.76 15.78
C ALA A 2 -8.05 28.85 15.80
N LYS A 3 -9.13 29.28 16.46
CA LYS A 3 -10.39 28.51 16.54
C LYS A 3 -11.05 28.32 15.17
N ALA A 4 -11.14 29.38 14.36
CA ALA A 4 -11.71 29.33 13.03
C ALA A 4 -10.89 28.47 12.05
N MET A 5 -9.56 28.45 12.21
CA MET A 5 -8.68 27.56 11.43
C MET A 5 -8.92 26.09 11.80
N LYS A 6 -9.04 25.79 13.11
CA LYS A 6 -9.33 24.45 13.62
C LYS A 6 -10.71 23.94 13.18
N GLU A 7 -11.73 24.80 13.15
CA GLU A 7 -13.07 24.44 12.65
C GLU A 7 -13.06 24.05 11.17
N LYS A 8 -12.34 24.80 10.32
CA LYS A 8 -12.16 24.43 8.91
C LYS A 8 -11.41 23.11 8.75
N TYR A 9 -10.37 22.89 9.54
CA TYR A 9 -9.66 21.62 9.56
C TYR A 9 -10.60 20.47 9.94
N ASN A 10 -11.33 20.60 11.05
CA ASN A 10 -12.25 19.56 11.50
C ASN A 10 -13.38 19.28 10.50
N LYS A 11 -13.84 20.30 9.76
CA LYS A 11 -14.88 20.16 8.74
C LYS A 11 -14.45 19.29 7.54
N TYR A 12 -13.21 19.45 7.07
CA TYR A 12 -12.74 18.81 5.83
C TYR A 12 -11.73 17.68 6.03
N TRP A 13 -11.03 17.63 7.18
CA TRP A 13 -9.86 16.79 7.41
C TRP A 13 -9.86 16.06 8.76
N GLY A 14 -10.59 16.57 9.76
CA GLY A 14 -10.47 16.08 11.14
C GLY A 14 -11.20 14.77 11.46
N GLN A 15 -12.14 14.33 10.63
CA GLN A 15 -12.80 13.02 10.76
C GLN A 15 -12.37 12.11 9.60
N VAL A 16 -12.04 10.85 9.90
CA VAL A 16 -11.70 9.84 8.89
C VAL A 16 -12.80 9.74 7.84
N ASP A 17 -14.05 9.69 8.30
CA ASP A 17 -15.24 9.51 7.44
C ASP A 17 -15.52 10.70 6.51
N LYS A 18 -14.98 11.88 6.82
CA LYS A 18 -15.21 13.12 6.06
C LYS A 18 -14.01 13.58 5.26
N ASN A 19 -12.88 12.87 5.35
CA ASN A 19 -11.69 13.24 4.60
C ASN A 19 -11.80 12.80 3.14
N ASN A 20 -10.97 13.40 2.28
CA ASN A 20 -10.85 12.95 0.89
C ASN A 20 -9.82 11.83 0.78
N MET A 21 -10.28 10.62 0.45
CA MET A 21 -9.44 9.44 0.25
C MET A 21 -8.34 9.64 -0.82
N LEU A 22 -8.59 10.47 -1.84
CA LEU A 22 -7.61 10.73 -2.91
C LEU A 22 -6.30 11.32 -2.39
N VAL A 23 -6.34 12.05 -1.27
CA VAL A 23 -5.14 12.69 -0.71
C VAL A 23 -4.13 11.63 -0.26
N TYR A 24 -4.63 10.51 0.28
CA TYR A 24 -3.77 9.38 0.65
C TYR A 24 -3.31 8.61 -0.57
N VAL A 25 -4.19 8.37 -1.55
CA VAL A 25 -3.82 7.67 -2.79
C VAL A 25 -2.69 8.41 -3.51
N VAL A 26 -2.81 9.73 -3.69
CA VAL A 26 -1.76 10.57 -4.29
C VAL A 26 -0.48 10.55 -3.46
N ALA A 27 -0.60 10.54 -2.12
CA ALA A 27 0.57 10.44 -1.25
C ALA A 27 1.32 9.10 -1.39
N VAL A 28 0.62 7.99 -1.71
CA VAL A 28 1.25 6.68 -1.98
C VAL A 28 1.85 6.62 -3.39
N MET A 29 1.24 7.31 -4.35
CA MET A 29 1.73 7.37 -5.72
C MET A 29 3.02 8.19 -5.87
N ASP A 30 3.36 9.02 -4.87
CA ASP A 30 4.66 9.69 -4.82
C ASP A 30 5.79 8.64 -4.68
N PRO A 31 6.73 8.53 -5.64
CA PRO A 31 7.77 7.49 -5.63
C PRO A 31 8.62 7.49 -4.35
N LYS A 32 8.74 8.65 -3.69
CA LYS A 32 9.49 8.82 -2.44
C LYS A 32 8.69 8.40 -1.22
N LYS A 33 7.36 8.35 -1.31
CA LYS A 33 6.44 8.08 -0.21
C LYS A 33 5.61 6.83 -0.54
N LYS A 34 6.09 5.67 -0.06
CA LYS A 34 5.36 4.40 -0.20
C LYS A 34 4.24 4.29 0.85
N MET A 35 3.47 3.20 0.79
CA MET A 35 2.47 2.83 1.81
C MET A 35 2.99 2.97 3.25
N LYS A 36 4.27 2.64 3.52
CA LYS A 36 4.90 2.80 4.83
C LYS A 36 4.78 4.24 5.40
N PHE A 37 4.90 5.25 4.54
CA PHE A 37 4.76 6.65 4.94
C PHE A 37 3.32 6.97 5.34
N VAL A 38 2.35 6.53 4.53
CA VAL A 38 0.93 6.77 4.81
C VAL A 38 0.47 6.01 6.06
N THR A 39 0.94 4.78 6.25
CA THR A 39 0.74 4.01 7.49
C THR A 39 1.27 4.75 8.71
N PHE A 40 2.50 5.28 8.63
CA PHE A 40 3.08 6.08 9.71
C PHE A 40 2.24 7.33 10.01
N CYS A 41 1.81 8.07 8.99
CA CYS A 41 0.98 9.26 9.16
C CYS A 41 -0.38 8.94 9.81
N ILE A 42 -1.05 7.89 9.36
CA ILE A 42 -2.37 7.48 9.89
C ILE A 42 -2.26 7.04 11.34
N LYS A 43 -1.25 6.24 11.69
CA LYS A 43 -0.95 5.84 13.09
C LYS A 43 -0.71 7.05 13.99
N LYS A 44 0.01 8.07 13.49
CA LYS A 44 0.26 9.34 14.19
C LYS A 44 -0.99 10.21 14.36
N MET A 45 -1.92 10.18 13.40
CA MET A 45 -3.11 11.04 13.39
C MET A 45 -4.26 10.45 14.21
N TYR A 46 -4.47 9.14 14.17
CA TYR A 46 -5.63 8.48 14.76
C TYR A 46 -5.32 7.64 16.01
N ALA A 47 -4.06 7.64 16.46
CA ALA A 47 -3.50 6.77 17.48
C ALA A 47 -3.57 5.27 17.11
N GLU A 48 -2.61 4.48 17.60
CA GLU A 48 -2.50 3.04 17.30
C GLU A 48 -3.71 2.23 17.79
N GLU A 49 -4.44 2.75 18.77
CA GLU A 49 -5.51 2.05 19.50
C GLU A 49 -6.90 2.20 18.84
N ASN A 50 -6.99 2.92 17.72
CA ASN A 50 -8.27 3.24 17.10
C ASN A 50 -8.48 2.44 15.81
N ASP A 51 -9.52 1.59 15.78
CA ASP A 51 -9.87 0.74 14.62
C ASP A 51 -10.08 1.51 13.31
N GLN A 52 -10.37 2.81 13.44
CA GLN A 52 -10.55 3.75 12.33
C GLN A 52 -9.29 3.95 11.46
N GLY A 53 -8.09 3.80 12.05
CA GLY A 53 -6.83 3.93 11.30
C GLY A 53 -6.56 2.72 10.41
N SER A 54 -6.86 1.52 10.93
CA SER A 54 -6.69 0.25 10.23
C SER A 54 -7.70 0.11 9.08
N SER A 55 -8.97 0.49 9.30
CA SER A 55 -9.99 0.49 8.24
C SER A 55 -9.62 1.44 7.11
N LEU A 56 -9.16 2.66 7.43
CA LEU A 56 -8.71 3.64 6.42
C LEU A 56 -7.54 3.10 5.58
N LEU A 57 -6.57 2.44 6.22
CA LEU A 57 -5.44 1.83 5.51
C LEU A 57 -5.89 0.71 4.57
N ALA A 58 -6.84 -0.12 4.99
CA ALA A 58 -7.42 -1.15 4.15
C ALA A 58 -8.12 -0.55 2.92
N SER A 59 -8.95 0.49 3.12
CA SER A 59 -9.63 1.19 2.03
C SER A 59 -8.66 1.85 1.03
N ILE A 60 -7.55 2.43 1.52
CA ILE A 60 -6.51 3.00 0.65
C ILE A 60 -5.86 1.90 -0.19
N ASN A 61 -5.54 0.75 0.42
CA ASN A 61 -4.93 -0.37 -0.28
C ASN A 61 -5.87 -0.96 -1.34
N GLU A 62 -7.15 -1.13 -1.00
CA GLU A 62 -8.18 -1.59 -1.93
C GLU A 62 -8.34 -0.64 -3.12
N ALA A 63 -8.39 0.68 -2.87
CA ALA A 63 -8.47 1.69 -3.92
C ALA A 63 -7.25 1.65 -4.87
N LEU A 64 -6.04 1.44 -4.33
CA LEU A 64 -4.82 1.30 -5.13
C LEU A 64 -4.82 0.03 -5.98
N LEU A 65 -5.27 -1.09 -5.42
CA LEU A 65 -5.38 -2.36 -6.14
C LEU A 65 -6.43 -2.27 -7.26
N ALA A 66 -7.59 -1.66 -6.99
CA ALA A 66 -8.60 -1.40 -8.00
C ALA A 66 -8.06 -0.51 -9.13
N LEU A 67 -7.39 0.59 -8.78
CA LEU A 67 -6.77 1.48 -9.76
C LEU A 67 -5.72 0.78 -10.62
N PHE A 68 -4.89 -0.07 -10.01
CA PHE A 68 -3.91 -0.88 -10.72
C PHE A 68 -4.58 -1.89 -11.65
N GLY A 69 -5.63 -2.59 -11.18
CA GLY A 69 -6.41 -3.52 -12.00
C GLY A 69 -7.04 -2.85 -13.21
N ASP A 70 -7.60 -1.65 -13.02
CA ASP A 70 -8.14 -0.80 -14.08
C ASP A 70 -7.06 -0.36 -15.09
N TYR A 71 -5.91 0.09 -14.58
CA TYR A 71 -4.79 0.49 -15.42
C TYR A 71 -4.29 -0.68 -16.27
N ARG A 72 -4.13 -1.86 -15.65
CA ARG A 72 -3.71 -3.09 -16.32
C ARG A 72 -4.70 -3.53 -17.40
N ARG A 73 -6.01 -3.48 -17.12
CA ARG A 73 -7.06 -3.78 -18.12
C ARG A 73 -7.01 -2.83 -19.31
N ARG A 74 -6.81 -1.53 -19.06
CA ARG A 74 -6.70 -0.53 -20.14
C ARG A 74 -5.40 -0.66 -20.93
N ALA A 75 -4.30 -1.04 -20.28
CA ALA A 75 -3.02 -1.25 -20.93
C ALA A 75 -2.99 -2.51 -21.81
N ASN A 76 -3.73 -3.56 -21.42
CA ASN A 76 -3.81 -4.84 -22.12
C ASN A 76 -5.26 -5.20 -22.49
N PRO A 77 -5.84 -4.58 -23.53
CA PRO A 77 -7.25 -4.80 -23.90
C PRO A 77 -7.56 -6.22 -24.40
N SER A 78 -6.55 -7.06 -24.62
CA SER A 78 -6.69 -8.40 -25.23
C SER A 78 -6.70 -9.57 -24.23
N SER A 79 -6.59 -9.31 -22.93
CA SER A 79 -6.43 -10.34 -21.90
C SER A 79 -7.55 -10.33 -20.86
N ASP A 80 -8.81 -10.26 -21.29
CA ASP A 80 -9.95 -10.52 -20.40
C ASP A 80 -10.33 -12.00 -20.43
N LYS A 81 -9.49 -12.82 -19.79
CA LYS A 81 -9.93 -14.04 -19.13
C LYS A 81 -9.33 -14.00 -17.73
N GLY A 82 -10.22 -13.92 -16.73
CA GLY A 82 -9.89 -13.67 -15.33
C GLY A 82 -8.69 -14.47 -14.84
N CYS A 83 -7.77 -13.78 -14.18
CA CYS A 83 -6.65 -14.41 -13.50
C CYS A 83 -6.82 -14.12 -12.01
N GLU A 84 -7.15 -15.19 -11.29
CA GLU A 84 -7.19 -15.26 -9.84
C GLU A 84 -5.85 -14.81 -9.23
N PRO A 85 -5.81 -14.33 -7.97
CA PRO A 85 -4.55 -14.02 -7.31
C PRO A 85 -3.71 -15.30 -7.21
N GLN A 86 -2.65 -15.40 -8.00
CA GLN A 86 -1.65 -16.46 -7.88
C GLN A 86 -1.01 -16.37 -6.50
N SER A 87 -1.15 -17.45 -5.73
CA SER A 87 -0.35 -17.68 -4.53
C SER A 87 1.13 -17.65 -4.89
N GLN A 88 1.94 -16.99 -4.07
CA GLN A 88 3.39 -17.09 -4.13
C GLN A 88 3.78 -18.52 -3.78
N GLY A 89 3.96 -19.37 -4.79
CA GLY A 89 4.86 -20.52 -4.71
C GLY A 89 6.14 -20.12 -5.41
N ASN A 90 7.28 -20.19 -4.70
CA ASN A 90 8.58 -20.48 -5.29
C ASN A 90 9.32 -21.36 -4.26
N VAL A 91 9.47 -22.66 -4.51
CA VAL A 91 10.53 -23.36 -5.28
C VAL A 91 11.88 -23.27 -4.55
N ASP A 92 12.24 -24.34 -3.85
CA ASP A 92 13.63 -24.67 -3.48
C ASP A 92 13.94 -26.06 -4.08
N ASP A 93 14.57 -26.08 -5.25
CA ASP A 93 15.20 -27.25 -5.85
C ASP A 93 16.66 -26.89 -6.21
N ASP A 94 17.55 -27.42 -5.38
CA ASP A 94 18.80 -28.14 -5.66
C ASP A 94 19.82 -27.71 -6.75
N LEU A 95 21.09 -27.90 -6.33
CA LEU A 95 22.28 -28.25 -7.11
C LEU A 95 23.28 -27.16 -7.56
N GLY A 96 24.49 -27.24 -7.00
CA GLY A 96 25.73 -27.12 -7.78
C GLY A 96 26.73 -26.04 -7.34
N ALA A 97 27.61 -26.36 -6.38
CA ALA A 97 28.90 -25.68 -6.23
C ALA A 97 30.02 -26.72 -6.14
N ALA A 98 30.64 -26.99 -7.28
CA ALA A 98 31.92 -27.68 -7.39
C ALA A 98 33.05 -26.65 -7.27
N TYR A 99 33.96 -26.79 -6.29
CA TYR A 99 35.37 -26.39 -6.43
C TYR A 99 36.29 -26.92 -5.29
N GLY A 100 37.33 -27.66 -5.67
CA GLY A 100 38.64 -27.88 -5.00
C GLY A 100 38.67 -28.68 -3.69
N GLY A 101 39.50 -29.70 -3.46
CA GLY A 101 40.82 -30.02 -4.02
C GLY A 101 41.94 -29.53 -3.08
N ASP A 102 42.73 -30.47 -2.54
CA ASP A 102 43.90 -30.34 -1.61
C ASP A 102 43.59 -30.08 -0.12
N ALA A 103 44.27 -30.65 0.89
CA ALA A 103 45.46 -31.50 0.96
C ALA A 103 45.48 -32.25 2.31
N MET A 104 46.32 -33.28 2.39
CA MET A 104 46.63 -34.09 3.58
C MET A 104 47.17 -33.29 4.78
N ALA A 105 46.76 -33.68 5.99
CA ALA A 105 47.59 -33.75 7.19
C ALA A 105 46.90 -34.67 8.23
#